data_AF-A0A2W7QQ44-F1
#
_entry.id   AF-A0A2W7QQ44-F1
#
_cell.length_a   1.000
_cell.length_b   1.000
_cell.length_c   1.000
_cell.angle_alpha   90.00
_cell.angle_beta   90.00
_cell.angle_gamma   90.00
#
_symmetry.space_group_name_H-M   'P 1'
#
loop_
_entity.id
_entity.type
_entity.pdbx_description
1 polymer ?
#
loop_
_entity_poly.entity_id
_entity_poly.type
_entity_poly.pdbx_seq_one_letter_code
_entity_poly.pdbx_strand_id
1 'polypeptide(L)'
;MKNLSKEEEYIRQYITELGTEAPTTGFHKTILAKLKPKRSVSVYSPVISALAWKIIGAVIAVLVISVLLFLPSGQNTIPLIDQLSAIPIPQVTVSLPQISFPKINLSLITIQALVVFSLLAAVTVITTFKKWKVS
;
A
#
# COMPACT_ATOMS: atom_id res chain seq x y z
N MET A 1 -48.64 -7.99 67.97
CA MET A 1 -48.98 -7.18 66.79
C MET A 1 -48.07 -5.96 66.80
N LYS A 2 -47.16 -5.87 65.81
CA LYS A 2 -46.11 -4.85 65.77
C LYS A 2 -46.72 -3.58 65.15
N ASN A 3 -46.71 -2.45 65.88
CA ASN A 3 -47.12 -1.16 65.34
C ASN A 3 -46.12 -0.77 64.24
N LEU A 4 -46.46 -1.10 62.99
CA LEU A 4 -45.78 -0.56 61.82
C LEU A 4 -45.93 0.96 61.89
N SER A 5 -44.81 1.66 61.77
CA SER A 5 -44.79 3.11 61.88
C SER A 5 -45.65 3.70 60.76
N LYS A 6 -46.34 4.82 61.02
CA LYS A 6 -47.15 5.51 59.99
C LYS A 6 -46.36 5.75 58.70
N GLU A 7 -45.05 5.92 58.82
CA GLU A 7 -44.10 6.07 57.71
C GLU A 7 -44.04 4.85 56.80
N GLU A 8 -44.03 3.63 57.33
CA GLU A 8 -44.06 2.40 56.52
C GLU A 8 -45.38 2.26 55.75
N GLU A 9 -46.48 2.77 56.31
CA GLU A 9 -47.78 2.81 55.66
C GLU A 9 -47.78 3.81 54.49
N TYR A 10 -47.18 5.00 54.68
CA TYR A 10 -46.98 5.97 53.61
C TYR A 10 -46.06 5.46 52.51
N ILE A 11 -44.95 4.80 52.86
CA ILE A 11 -44.02 4.21 51.87
C ILE A 11 -44.73 3.12 51.07
N ARG A 12 -45.50 2.27 51.74
CA ARG A 12 -46.26 1.21 51.07
C ARG A 12 -47.32 1.81 50.15
N GLN A 13 -48.08 2.81 50.61
CA GLN A 13 -49.06 3.51 49.79
C GLN A 13 -48.40 4.17 48.57
N TYR A 14 -47.26 4.83 48.75
CA TYR A 14 -46.52 5.48 47.66
C TYR A 14 -45.98 4.48 46.63
N ILE A 15 -45.43 3.34 47.07
CA ILE A 15 -44.96 2.27 46.17
C ILE A 15 -46.13 1.62 45.41
N THR A 16 -47.32 1.57 46.03
CA THR A 16 -48.51 0.96 45.41
C THR A 16 -49.22 1.94 44.47
N GLU A 17 -49.23 3.24 44.79
CA GLU A 17 -49.76 4.33 43.95
C GLU A 17 -48.88 4.62 42.73
N LEU A 18 -47.56 4.51 42.89
CA LEU A 18 -46.60 4.49 41.77
C LEU A 18 -46.58 3.15 41.04
N GLY A 19 -47.63 2.32 41.24
CA GLY A 19 -47.74 0.93 40.84
C GLY A 19 -46.97 0.66 39.57
N THR A 20 -46.05 -0.30 39.64
CA THR A 20 -45.05 -0.63 38.63
C THR A 20 -45.59 -0.36 37.23
N GLU A 21 -45.32 0.83 36.69
CA GLU A 21 -45.75 1.15 35.34
C GLU A 21 -45.14 0.06 34.48
N ALA A 22 -46.01 -0.81 33.94
CA ALA A 22 -45.56 -1.91 33.13
C ALA A 22 -44.65 -1.29 32.07
N PRO A 23 -43.42 -1.79 31.91
CA PRO A 23 -42.47 -1.18 30.99
C PRO A 23 -43.17 -1.02 29.65
N THR A 24 -43.13 0.20 29.11
CA THR A 24 -43.78 0.52 27.84
C THR A 24 -43.48 -0.57 26.82
N THR A 25 -44.42 -0.88 25.93
CA THR A 25 -44.34 -2.04 25.00
C THR A 25 -43.10 -2.04 24.08
N GLY A 26 -42.30 -0.96 24.09
CA GLY A 26 -41.01 -0.82 23.41
C GLY A 26 -39.76 -0.78 24.31
N PHE A 27 -39.87 -0.82 25.63
CA PHE A 27 -38.74 -0.69 26.56
C PHE A 27 -37.63 -1.72 26.31
N HIS A 28 -37.99 -2.98 26.11
CA HIS A 28 -37.04 -4.05 25.79
C HIS A 28 -36.30 -3.79 24.47
N LYS A 29 -36.97 -3.17 23.48
CA LYS A 29 -36.33 -2.77 22.22
C LYS A 29 -35.35 -1.62 22.42
N THR A 30 -35.68 -0.66 23.27
CA THR A 30 -34.82 0.48 23.63
C THR A 30 -33.57 0.01 24.39
N ILE A 31 -33.73 -0.92 25.33
CA ILE A 31 -32.60 -1.54 26.04
C ILE A 31 -31.74 -2.36 25.07
N LEU A 32 -32.34 -3.21 24.25
CA LEU A 32 -31.60 -3.97 23.22
C LEU A 32 -30.87 -3.05 22.24
N ALA A 33 -31.46 -1.93 21.86
CA ALA A 33 -30.84 -0.96 20.97
C ALA A 33 -29.63 -0.26 21.63
N LYS A 34 -29.70 0.00 22.95
CA LYS A 34 -28.57 0.57 23.71
C LYS A 34 -27.51 -0.47 24.08
N LEU A 35 -27.89 -1.74 24.27
CA LEU A 35 -26.99 -2.84 24.61
C LEU A 35 -26.30 -3.46 23.40
N LYS A 36 -26.86 -3.31 22.19
CA LYS A 36 -26.14 -3.70 20.97
C LYS A 36 -24.93 -2.78 20.85
N PRO A 37 -23.69 -3.27 21.06
CA PRO A 37 -22.53 -2.45 20.81
C PRO A 37 -22.65 -1.98 19.37
N LYS A 38 -22.55 -0.66 19.18
CA LYS A 38 -22.49 -0.04 17.86
C LYS A 38 -21.32 -0.73 17.18
N ARG A 39 -21.61 -1.75 16.35
CA ARG A 39 -20.59 -2.59 15.73
C ARG A 39 -19.83 -1.65 14.84
N SER A 40 -18.72 -1.13 15.34
CA SER A 40 -17.75 -0.42 14.53
C SER A 40 -17.30 -1.47 13.55
N VAL A 41 -17.90 -1.45 12.36
CA VAL A 41 -17.45 -2.25 11.25
C VAL A 41 -16.00 -1.86 11.11
N SER A 42 -15.08 -2.73 11.54
CA SER A 42 -13.66 -2.49 11.39
C SER A 42 -13.43 -2.53 9.89
N VAL A 43 -13.44 -1.36 9.28
CA VAL A 43 -13.16 -1.21 7.86
C VAL A 43 -11.75 -1.76 7.68
N TYR A 44 -11.63 -2.85 6.93
CA TYR A 44 -10.34 -3.44 6.62
C TYR A 44 -9.52 -2.39 5.87
N SER A 45 -8.55 -1.81 6.57
CA SER A 45 -7.53 -0.97 5.96
C SER A 45 -6.40 -1.89 5.52
N PRO A 46 -6.11 -2.02 4.22
CA PRO A 46 -4.99 -2.83 3.78
C PRO A 46 -3.70 -2.28 4.41
N VAL A 47 -2.87 -3.19 4.95
CA VAL A 47 -1.59 -2.86 5.61
C VAL A 47 -0.65 -2.11 4.64
N ILE A 48 -0.80 -2.35 3.35
CA ILE A 48 0.00 -1.77 2.28
C ILE A 48 -0.93 -1.11 1.27
N SER A 49 -0.69 0.17 0.97
CA SER A 49 -1.47 0.90 -0.04
C SER A 49 -1.30 0.28 -1.44
N ALA A 50 -2.32 0.43 -2.29
CA ALA A 50 -2.26 -0.06 -3.68
C ALA A 50 -1.07 0.54 -4.47
N LEU A 51 -0.58 1.71 -4.09
CA LEU A 51 0.60 2.32 -4.70
C LEU A 51 1.90 1.63 -4.28
N ALA A 52 2.04 1.28 -3.00
CA ALA A 52 3.21 0.56 -2.52
C ALA A 52 3.36 -0.79 -3.21
N TRP A 53 2.25 -1.50 -3.45
CA TRP A 53 2.26 -2.74 -4.25
C TRP A 53 2.74 -2.54 -5.70
N LYS A 54 2.33 -1.45 -6.36
CA LYS A 54 2.80 -1.14 -7.72
C LYS A 54 4.30 -0.84 -7.76
N ILE A 55 4.82 -0.14 -6.75
CA ILE A 55 6.26 0.17 -6.64
C ILE A 55 7.06 -1.12 -6.41
N ILE A 56 6.62 -1.96 -5.48
CA ILE A 56 7.28 -3.25 -5.19
C ILE A 56 7.28 -4.13 -6.46
N GLY A 57 6.14 -4.23 -7.14
CA GLY A 57 6.03 -4.96 -8.40
C GLY A 57 6.95 -4.40 -9.49
N ALA A 58 7.05 -3.07 -9.62
CA ALA A 58 7.95 -2.44 -10.58
C ALA A 58 9.44 -2.74 -10.28
N VAL A 59 9.85 -2.70 -9.01
CA VAL A 59 11.23 -3.02 -8.61
C VAL A 59 11.57 -4.47 -8.90
N ILE A 60 10.66 -5.39 -8.58
CA ILE A 60 10.83 -6.83 -8.88
C ILE A 60 10.90 -7.04 -10.40
N ALA A 61 10.01 -6.41 -11.17
CA ALA A 61 10.02 -6.52 -12.62
C ALA A 61 11.33 -6.03 -13.23
N VAL A 62 11.85 -4.88 -12.77
CA VAL A 62 13.15 -4.35 -13.21
C VAL A 62 14.28 -5.32 -12.90
N LEU A 63 14.29 -5.91 -11.70
CA LEU A 63 15.28 -6.91 -11.33
C LEU A 63 15.22 -8.14 -12.23
N VAL A 64 14.02 -8.68 -12.46
CA VAL A 64 13.83 -9.86 -13.31
C VAL A 64 14.23 -9.57 -14.75
N ILE A 65 13.83 -8.42 -15.30
CA ILE A 65 14.21 -8.00 -16.67
C ILE A 65 15.73 -7.82 -16.76
N SER A 66 16.36 -7.20 -15.75
CA SER A 66 17.81 -7.06 -15.72
C SER A 66 18.51 -8.42 -15.68
N VAL A 67 18.00 -9.38 -14.93
CA VAL A 67 18.58 -10.73 -14.93
C VAL A 67 18.36 -11.39 -16.29
N LEU A 68 17.16 -11.37 -16.85
CA LEU A 68 16.88 -12.01 -18.14
C LEU A 68 17.69 -11.45 -19.32
N LEU A 69 17.89 -10.13 -19.37
CA LEU A 69 18.63 -9.49 -20.47
C LEU A 69 20.15 -9.71 -20.38
N PHE A 70 20.68 -9.92 -19.18
CA PHE A 70 22.13 -9.85 -18.93
C PHE A 70 22.71 -11.11 -18.27
N LEU A 71 21.91 -12.12 -17.92
CA LEU A 71 22.43 -13.39 -17.43
C LEU A 71 23.01 -14.18 -18.62
N PRO A 72 24.31 -14.53 -18.62
CA PRO A 72 24.88 -15.37 -19.66
C PRO A 72 24.28 -16.77 -19.52
N SER A 73 23.42 -17.14 -20.46
CA SER A 73 22.79 -18.46 -20.56
C SER A 73 23.78 -19.49 -21.09
N GLY A 74 24.82 -19.80 -20.30
CA GLY A 74 25.82 -20.80 -20.62
C GLY A 74 27.03 -20.28 -21.40
N GLN A 75 28.09 -21.10 -21.42
CA GLN A 75 29.33 -20.84 -22.14
C GLN A 75 29.01 -20.56 -23.62
N ASN A 76 29.14 -19.31 -24.06
CA ASN A 76 28.95 -18.82 -25.44
C ASN A 76 27.53 -18.37 -25.87
N THR A 77 26.67 -17.89 -24.97
CA THR A 77 25.49 -17.12 -25.42
C THR A 77 25.70 -15.62 -25.27
N ILE A 78 25.61 -14.93 -26.40
CA ILE A 78 25.59 -13.48 -26.51
C ILE A 78 24.31 -12.97 -25.83
N PRO A 79 24.37 -11.96 -24.94
CA PRO A 79 23.19 -11.44 -24.25
C PRO A 79 22.14 -10.95 -25.24
N LEU A 80 20.86 -11.08 -24.90
CA LEU A 80 19.72 -10.80 -25.81
C LEU A 80 19.76 -9.38 -26.41
N ILE A 81 20.39 -8.42 -25.73
CA ILE A 81 20.51 -7.04 -26.20
C ILE A 81 21.44 -6.89 -27.40
N ASP A 82 22.48 -7.72 -27.49
CA ASP A 82 23.41 -7.73 -28.63
C ASP A 82 22.80 -8.40 -29.87
N GLN A 83 21.71 -9.17 -29.70
CA GLN A 83 20.90 -9.68 -30.82
C GLN A 83 20.00 -8.59 -31.43
N LEU A 84 19.72 -7.51 -30.69
CA LEU A 84 18.83 -6.43 -31.14
C LEU A 84 19.56 -5.39 -32.02
N SER A 85 20.89 -5.40 -32.06
CA SER A 85 21.73 -4.49 -32.85
C SER A 85 21.78 -4.75 -34.37
N ALA A 86 20.94 -5.65 -34.91
CA ALA A 86 20.89 -5.95 -36.34
C ALA A 86 20.08 -4.92 -37.18
N ILE A 87 20.00 -3.67 -36.74
CA ILE A 87 19.38 -2.59 -37.53
C ILE A 87 20.51 -1.86 -38.27
N PRO A 88 20.60 -1.96 -39.62
CA PRO A 88 21.59 -1.24 -40.39
C PRO A 88 21.25 0.26 -40.36
N ILE A 89 21.87 1.01 -39.46
CA ILE A 89 21.77 2.46 -39.43
C ILE A 89 22.61 3.01 -40.60
N PRO A 90 22.04 3.81 -41.53
CA PRO A 90 22.81 4.40 -42.61
C PRO A 90 23.88 5.32 -42.04
N GLN A 91 25.13 5.08 -42.41
CA GLN A 91 26.28 5.87 -41.98
C GLN A 91 26.24 7.24 -42.66
N VAL A 92 25.69 8.24 -41.97
CA VAL A 92 25.78 9.64 -42.38
C VAL A 92 27.18 10.14 -42.01
N THR A 93 28.08 10.19 -42.98
CA THR A 93 29.44 10.72 -42.83
C THR A 93 29.42 12.25 -42.76
N VAL A 94 29.19 12.79 -41.57
CA VAL A 94 29.48 14.19 -41.25
C VAL A 94 30.93 14.25 -40.74
N SER A 95 31.83 14.86 -41.51
CA SER A 95 33.24 15.01 -41.16
C SER A 95 33.44 16.09 -40.09
N LEU A 96 33.18 15.74 -38.83
CA LEU A 96 33.66 16.50 -37.67
C LEU A 96 35.13 16.16 -37.38
N PRO A 97 35.93 17.10 -36.83
CA PRO A 97 37.28 16.80 -36.37
C PRO A 97 37.22 15.65 -35.36
N GLN A 98 38.06 14.65 -35.60
CA GLN A 98 38.05 13.37 -34.89
C GLN A 98 38.57 13.55 -33.45
N ILE A 99 37.70 14.03 -32.56
CA ILE A 99 37.95 14.01 -31.11
C ILE A 99 37.86 12.53 -30.70
N SER A 100 39.01 11.88 -30.62
CA SER A 100 39.11 10.51 -30.13
C SER A 100 38.86 10.51 -28.63
N PHE A 101 37.61 10.33 -28.22
CA PHE A 101 37.30 10.01 -26.84
C PHE A 101 37.97 8.69 -26.48
N PRO A 102 38.65 8.59 -25.32
CA PRO A 102 39.16 7.31 -24.86
C PRO A 102 38.00 6.33 -24.79
N LYS A 103 38.12 5.19 -25.48
CA LYS A 103 37.13 4.12 -25.42
C LYS A 103 37.15 3.55 -24.00
N ILE A 104 36.23 4.02 -23.17
CA ILE A 104 36.04 3.47 -21.83
C ILE A 104 35.41 2.09 -22.01
N ASN A 105 36.23 1.04 -21.94
CA ASN A 105 35.76 -0.32 -21.89
C ASN A 105 35.16 -0.57 -20.49
N LEU A 106 33.89 -0.24 -20.35
CA LEU A 106 33.12 -0.60 -19.16
C LEU A 106 32.81 -2.09 -19.22
N SER A 107 33.04 -2.78 -18.10
CA SER A 107 32.59 -4.17 -17.95
C SER A 107 31.06 -4.22 -18.03
N LEU A 108 30.52 -5.31 -18.57
CA LEU A 108 29.07 -5.54 -18.65
C LEU A 108 28.38 -5.37 -17.28
N ILE A 109 29.05 -5.80 -16.21
CA ILE A 109 28.55 -5.65 -14.83
C ILE A 109 28.40 -4.18 -14.41
N THR A 110 29.29 -3.31 -14.90
CA THR A 110 29.29 -1.87 -14.59
C THR A 110 28.15 -1.18 -15.31
N ILE A 111 27.90 -1.56 -16.56
CA ILE A 111 26.76 -1.06 -17.35
C ILE A 111 25.45 -1.53 -16.71
N GLN A 112 25.37 -2.79 -16.29
CA GLN A 112 24.20 -3.33 -15.59
C GLN A 112 23.91 -2.57 -14.29
N ALA A 113 24.94 -2.36 -13.46
CA ALA A 113 24.80 -1.60 -12.22
C ALA A 113 24.30 -0.18 -12.49
N LEU A 114 24.82 0.48 -13.53
CA LEU A 114 24.39 1.82 -13.93
C LEU A 114 22.91 1.85 -14.33
N VAL A 115 22.46 0.89 -15.14
CA VAL A 115 21.06 0.80 -15.60
C VAL A 115 20.12 0.58 -14.42
N VAL A 116 20.40 -0.39 -13.56
CA VAL A 116 19.56 -0.69 -12.38
C VAL A 116 19.53 0.50 -11.43
N PHE A 117 20.68 1.12 -11.17
CA PHE A 117 20.78 2.29 -10.30
C PHE A 117 19.98 3.48 -10.87
N SER A 118 20.06 3.73 -12.18
CA SER A 118 19.30 4.79 -12.85
C SER A 118 17.79 4.57 -12.78
N LEU A 119 17.32 3.33 -12.95
CA LEU A 119 15.90 2.97 -12.80
C LEU A 119 15.42 3.15 -11.36
N LEU A 120 16.22 2.73 -10.38
CA LEU A 120 15.90 2.91 -8.97
C LEU A 120 15.84 4.39 -8.59
N ALA A 121 16.78 5.19 -9.10
CA ALA A 121 16.79 6.65 -8.95
C ALA A 121 15.53 7.29 -9.56
N ALA A 122 15.12 6.87 -10.76
CA ALA A 122 13.87 7.37 -11.37
C ALA A 122 12.64 7.03 -10.53
N VAL A 123 12.53 5.79 -10.02
CA VAL A 123 11.42 5.36 -9.15
C VAL A 123 11.39 6.15 -7.84
N THR A 124 12.53 6.34 -7.19
CA THR A 124 12.63 7.12 -5.94
C THR A 124 12.26 8.59 -6.16
N VAL A 125 12.69 9.18 -7.27
CA VAL A 125 12.31 10.55 -7.65
C VAL A 125 10.79 10.64 -7.87
N ILE A 126 10.20 9.75 -8.67
CA ILE A 126 8.75 9.74 -8.95
C ILE A 126 7.93 9.59 -7.67
N THR A 127 8.34 8.68 -6.77
CA THR A 127 7.62 8.44 -5.51
C THR A 127 7.73 9.62 -4.55
N THR A 128 8.86 10.31 -4.53
CA THR A 128 9.08 11.52 -3.72
C THR A 128 8.23 12.70 -4.21
N PHE A 129 8.20 12.95 -5.52
CA PHE A 129 7.33 13.98 -6.10
C PHE A 129 5.84 13.69 -5.87
N LYS A 130 5.45 12.42 -5.88
CA LYS A 130 4.06 12.03 -5.63
C LYS A 130 3.64 12.25 -4.18
N LYS A 131 4.54 12.05 -3.19
CA LYS A 131 4.27 12.39 -1.79
C LYS A 131 4.06 13.89 -1.58
N TRP A 132 4.77 14.73 -2.34
CA TRP A 132 4.68 16.19 -2.22
C TRP A 132 3.35 16.75 -2.73
N LYS A 133 2.71 16.10 -3.70
CA LYS A 133 1.38 16.49 -4.23
C LYS A 133 0.19 16.08 -3.35
N VAL A 134 0.42 15.32 -2.27
CA VAL A 134 -0.63 14.78 -1.39
C VAL A 134 -0.62 15.45 -0.01
N SER A 135 0.25 16.44 0.21
CA SER A 135 0.22 17.34 1.38
C SER A 135 -0.27 18.71 0.98
#